data_AF-A0A4P9K735-F1
#
_entry.id   AF-A0A4P9K735-F1
#
_cell.length_a   1.000
_cell.length_b   1.000
_cell.length_c   1.000
_cell.angle_alpha   90.00
_cell.angle_beta   90.00
_cell.angle_gamma   90.00
#
_symmetry.space_group_name_H-M   'P 1'
#
loop_
_entity.id
_entity.type
_entity.pdbx_description
1 polymer ?
#
loop_
_entity_poly.entity_id
_entity_poly.type
_entity_poly.pdbx_seq_one_letter_code
_entity_poly.pdbx_strand_id
1 'polypeptide(L)' 'MSHYNVEHNGQCYVVLKDGSEIMAFVDCAAAYEAKRNFEQKSIVPTVEKIPPAMRFAKQVLYGKAFG' A
#
# COMPACT_ATOMS: atom_id res chain seq x y z
N MET A 1 7.33 12.40 -4.51
CA MET A 1 6.31 12.77 -3.51
C MET A 1 6.08 11.57 -2.62
N SER A 2 6.10 11.72 -1.30
CA SER A 2 5.76 10.60 -0.42
C SER A 2 4.24 10.36 -0.49
N HIS A 3 3.85 9.08 -0.63
CA HIS A 3 2.45 8.66 -0.61
C HIS A 3 1.85 8.64 0.80
N TYR A 4 2.69 8.78 1.83
CA TYR A 4 2.27 8.69 3.22
C TYR A 4 2.40 10.03 3.94
N ASN A 5 1.37 10.42 4.69
CA ASN A 5 1.37 11.59 5.55
C ASN A 5 1.01 11.20 7.00
N VAL A 6 1.41 12.02 7.98
CA VAL A 6 0.90 11.92 9.36
C VAL A 6 0.19 13.21 9.72
N GLU A 7 -1.04 13.09 10.18
CA GLU A 7 -1.85 14.23 10.65
C GLU A 7 -2.30 14.01 12.10
N HIS A 8 -2.63 15.09 12.79
CA HIS A 8 -3.15 15.04 14.16
C HIS A 8 -4.58 15.57 14.16
N ASN A 9 -5.53 14.72 14.55
CA ASN A 9 -6.97 15.05 14.54
C ASN A 9 -7.49 15.61 15.88
N GLY A 10 -6.60 15.90 16.84
CA GLY A 10 -6.95 16.39 18.17
C GLY A 10 -7.01 15.32 19.26
N GLN A 11 -7.05 14.03 18.89
CA GLN A 11 -7.05 12.90 19.84
C GLN A 11 -5.93 11.90 19.57
N CYS A 12 -5.59 11.70 18.31
CA CYS A 12 -4.57 10.75 17.88
C CYS A 12 -3.83 11.25 16.63
N TYR A 13 -2.71 10.58 16.35
CA TYR A 13 -1.92 10.75 15.14
C TYR A 13 -2.36 9.71 14.11
N VAL A 14 -2.83 10.17 12.96
CA VAL A 14 -3.32 9.32 11.87
C VAL A 14 -2.32 9.30 10.74
N VAL A 15 -2.01 8.08 10.26
CA VAL A 15 -1.21 7.87 9.06
C VAL A 15 -2.14 7.75 7.87
N LEU A 16 -1.95 8.63 6.89
CA LEU A 16 -2.73 8.69 5.66
C LEU A 16 -1.90 8.15 4.51
N LYS A 17 -2.53 7.39 3.62
CA LYS A 17 -1.98 7.01 2.31
C LYS A 17 -2.83 7.64 1.22
N ASP A 18 -2.21 8.48 0.39
CA ASP A 18 -2.89 9.18 -0.71
C ASP A 18 -4.19 9.90 -0.23
N GLY A 19 -4.17 10.46 0.98
CA GLY A 19 -5.31 11.14 1.61
C GLY A 19 -6.32 10.24 2.33
N SER A 20 -6.16 8.91 2.29
CA SER A 20 -7.02 7.96 3.01
C SER A 20 -6.37 7.50 4.31
N GLU A 21 -7.09 7.51 5.42
CA GLU A 21 -6.58 7.00 6.70
C GLU A 21 -6.36 5.49 6.63
N ILE A 22 -5.17 5.04 7.03
CA ILE A 22 -4.83 3.61 7.06
C ILE A 22 -4.50 3.12 8.48
N MET A 23 -4.17 4.02 9.40
CA MET A 23 -3.80 3.66 10.77
C MET A 23 -3.87 4.87 11.71
N ALA A 24 -4.21 4.65 12.98
CA ALA A 24 -4.21 5.67 14.02
C ALA A 24 -3.36 5.24 15.22
N PHE A 25 -2.68 6.20 15.84
CA PHE A 25 -1.78 6.00 16.96
C PHE A 25 -2.01 7.06 18.02
N VAL A 26 -1.90 6.68 19.29
CA VAL A 26 -1.93 7.65 20.41
C VAL A 26 -0.62 8.46 20.44
N ASP A 27 0.52 7.80 20.19
CA ASP A 27 1.84 8.41 20.25
C ASP A 27 2.34 8.89 18.88
N CYS A 28 2.91 10.10 18.85
CA CYS A 28 3.46 10.68 17.62
C CYS A 28 4.64 9.87 17.07
N ALA A 29 5.52 9.38 17.94
CA ALA A 29 6.71 8.63 17.56
C ALA A 29 6.34 7.34 16.81
N ALA A 30 5.33 6.62 17.32
CA ALA A 30 4.82 5.41 16.71
C ALA A 30 4.23 5.68 15.31
N ALA A 31 3.48 6.77 15.15
CA ALA A 31 2.93 7.16 13.84
C ALA A 31 4.02 7.45 12.80
N TYR A 32 5.08 8.17 13.19
CA TYR A 32 6.19 8.47 12.30
C TYR A 32 7.07 7.25 11.98
N GLU A 33 7.24 6.34 12.95
CA GLU A 33 7.91 5.05 12.71
C GLU A 33 7.12 4.20 11.71
N ALA A 34 5.80 4.11 11.89
CA ALA A 34 4.91 3.41 10.96
C ALA A 34 4.99 4.01 9.55
N LYS A 35 4.93 5.34 9.42
CA LYS A 35 5.12 6.04 8.14
C LYS A 35 6.44 5.64 7.46
N ARG A 36 7.56 5.66 8.20
CA ARG A 36 8.88 5.25 7.66
C ARG A 36 8.87 3.79 7.21
N ASN A 37 8.28 2.91 8.00
CA ASN A 37 8.14 1.50 7.63
C ASN A 37 7.30 1.31 6.36
N PHE A 38 6.23 2.07 6.17
CA PHE A 38 5.42 2.01 4.95
C PHE A 38 6.14 2.57 3.72
N GLU A 39 6.95 3.63 3.89
CA GLU A 39 7.79 4.19 2.83
C GLU A 39 8.92 3.22 2.43
N GLN A 40 9.50 2.50 3.39
CA GLN A 40 10.60 1.56 3.15
C GLN A 40 10.14 0.21 2.58
N LYS A 41 8.90 -0.19 2.84
CA LYS A 41 8.34 -1.42 2.24
C LYS A 41 8.14 -1.18 0.75
N SER A 42 9.07 -1.72 -0.05
CA SER A 42 8.91 -1.83 -1.50
C SER A 42 7.57 -2.49 -1.80
N ILE A 43 6.68 -1.75 -2.46
CA ILE A 43 5.42 -2.28 -2.95
C ILE A 43 5.80 -3.20 -4.11
N VAL A 44 6.04 -4.48 -3.80
CA VAL A 44 6.24 -5.49 -4.83
C VAL A 44 5.01 -5.43 -5.74
N PRO A 45 5.17 -5.09 -7.04
CA PRO A 45 4.06 -5.02 -7.97
C PRO A 45 3.27 -6.32 -7.91
N THR A 46 1.93 -6.25 -7.89
CA THR A 46 1.07 -7.44 -7.77
C THR A 46 1.40 -8.50 -8.82
N VAL A 47 1.89 -8.09 -9.99
CA VAL A 47 2.34 -8.97 -11.08
C VAL A 47 3.53 -9.84 -10.69
N GLU A 48 4.45 -9.32 -9.88
CA GLU A 48 5.62 -10.05 -9.39
C GLU A 48 5.29 -11.00 -8.23
N LYS A 49 4.13 -10.81 -7.58
CA LYS A 49 3.60 -11.74 -6.56
C LYS A 49 2.92 -12.97 -7.16
N ILE A 50 2.61 -12.96 -8.46
CA ILE A 50 1.93 -14.07 -9.13
C ILE A 50 2.98 -14.99 -9.77
N PRO A 51 3.01 -16.29 -9.44
CA PRO A 51 3.91 -17.24 -10.07
C PRO A 51 3.79 -17.24 -11.61
N PRO A 52 4.88 -17.43 -12.37
CA PRO A 52 4.85 -17.40 -13.84
C PRO A 52 3.78 -18.29 -14.47
N ALA A 53 3.55 -19.48 -13.91
CA ALA A 53 2.52 -20.42 -14.37
C ALA A 53 1.10 -19.85 -14.24
N MET A 54 0.79 -19.15 -13.15
CA MET A 54 -0.50 -18.50 -12.94
C MET A 54 -0.66 -17.25 -13.82
N ARG A 55 0.43 -16.51 -14.08
CA ARG A 55 0.42 -15.38 -15.03
C ARG A 55 0.04 -15.85 -16.44
N PHE A 56 0.68 -16.93 -16.90
CA PHE A 56 0.39 -17.53 -18.20
C PHE A 56 -1.05 -18.03 -18.27
N ALA A 57 -1.52 -18.77 -17.27
CA ALA A 57 -2.91 -19.24 -17.24
C ALA A 57 -3.93 -18.09 -17.27
N LYS A 58 -3.70 -17.00 -16.52
CA LYS A 58 -4.58 -15.82 -16.54
C LYS A 58 -4.59 -15.13 -17.90
N GLN A 59 -3.43 -15.00 -18.56
CA GLN A 59 -3.36 -14.42 -19.91
C GLN A 59 -4.08 -15.28 -20.95
N VAL A 60 -3.93 -16.61 -20.87
CA VAL A 60 -4.59 -17.53 -21.81
C VAL A 60 -6.12 -17.57 -21.60
N LEU A 61 -6.58 -17.57 -20.34
CA LEU A 61 -8.00 -17.65 -20.02
C LEU A 61 -8.75 -16.32 -20.24
N TYR A 62 -8.15 -15.18 -19.90
CA TYR A 62 -8.81 -13.87 -19.97
C TYR A 62 -8.38 -13.01 -21.19
N GLY A 63 -7.29 -13.36 -21.87
CA GLY A 63 -6.84 -12.66 -23.09
C GLY A 63 -7.66 -13.00 -24.34
N LYS A 64 -8.55 -13.99 -24.28
CA LYS A 64 -9.45 -14.38 -25.37
C LYS A 64 -10.76 -13.58 -25.45
N ALA A 65 -10.97 -12.61 -24.55
CA ALA A 65 -12.24 -11.87 -24.44
C ALA A 65 -12.30 -10.55 -25.25
N PHE A 66 -11.26 -10.20 -26.01
CA PHE A 66 -11.25 -9.02 -26.90
C PHE A 66 -10.61 -9.32 -28.26
N GLY A 67 -11.05 -10.40 -28.90
CA GLY A 67 -10.82 -10.65 -30.33
C GLY A 67 -12.04 -10.24 -31.14
#